data_AF-A0A1V3NCC6-F1
#
_entry.id   AF-A0A1V3NCC6-F1
#
_cell.length_a   1.000
_cell.length_b   1.000
_cell.length_c   1.000
_cell.angle_alpha   90.00
_cell.angle_beta   90.00
_cell.angle_gamma   90.00
#
_symmetry.space_group_name_H-M   'P 1'
#
loop_
_entity.id
_entity.type
_entity.pdbx_description
1 polymer ?
#
loop_
_entity_poly.entity_id
_entity_poly.type
_entity_poly.pdbx_seq_one_letter_code
_entity_poly.pdbx_strand_id
1 'polypeptide(L)'
;MARYLRDTTLDVVFREGHHLAYSRNRLYAQPIDAEWVEGLEDHPELAEMLEAFVSRFGRMQDTMADKLIPRWLMALAEDPGSQIENLNRAERLGIVESVEDWLEARKLRNRLVHEYMEDPQAFAESLRLAEGYSAMLFITYGRIRTFAVSRMNLDESRLPPQLP
;
A
#
# COMPACT_ATOMS: atom_id res chain seq x y z
N MET A 1 -7.38 -14.81 -21.41
CA MET A 1 -7.78 -14.47 -20.02
C MET A 1 -6.61 -14.55 -19.04
N ALA A 2 -5.99 -15.70 -18.81
CA ALA A 2 -4.85 -15.78 -17.86
C ALA A 2 -3.56 -15.05 -18.30
N ARG A 3 -3.44 -14.59 -19.56
CA ARG A 3 -2.26 -13.86 -20.09
C ARG A 3 -2.16 -12.41 -19.57
N TYR A 4 -3.23 -11.84 -19.01
CA TYR A 4 -3.25 -10.44 -18.53
C TYR A 4 -2.69 -10.27 -17.10
N LEU A 5 -2.70 -11.33 -16.30
CA LEU A 5 -2.07 -11.40 -14.97
C LEU A 5 -0.68 -12.08 -15.00
N ARG A 6 -0.29 -12.68 -16.13
CA ARG A 6 0.93 -13.49 -16.24
C ARG A 6 2.19 -12.63 -16.25
N ASP A 7 2.92 -12.74 -15.15
CA ASP A 7 4.38 -12.65 -15.00
C ASP A 7 5.05 -11.31 -14.65
N THR A 8 4.36 -10.25 -14.21
CA THR A 8 5.10 -9.15 -13.53
C THR A 8 4.34 -8.28 -12.54
N THR A 9 3.02 -8.04 -12.65
CA THR A 9 2.40 -6.99 -11.80
C THR A 9 2.24 -7.44 -10.35
N LEU A 10 1.80 -8.68 -10.12
CA LEU A 10 1.79 -9.25 -8.78
C LEU A 10 3.21 -9.31 -8.20
N ASP A 11 4.21 -9.70 -8.99
CA ASP A 11 5.61 -9.74 -8.52
C ASP A 11 6.18 -8.35 -8.21
N VAL A 12 5.85 -7.34 -9.02
CA VAL A 12 6.25 -5.95 -8.76
C VAL A 12 5.62 -5.47 -7.46
N VAL A 13 4.30 -5.63 -7.30
CA VAL A 13 3.61 -5.21 -6.06
C VAL A 13 4.10 -6.01 -4.86
N PHE A 14 4.39 -7.31 -5.01
CA PHE A 14 4.99 -8.12 -3.96
C PHE A 14 6.36 -7.57 -3.54
N ARG A 15 7.26 -7.27 -4.50
CA ARG A 15 8.57 -6.71 -4.18
C ARG A 15 8.45 -5.35 -3.49
N GLU A 16 7.56 -4.49 -3.99
CA GLU A 16 7.27 -3.19 -3.35
C GLU A 16 6.73 -3.37 -1.93
N GLY A 17 5.77 -4.29 -1.75
CA GLY A 17 5.20 -4.63 -0.46
C GLY A 17 6.19 -5.25 0.50
N HIS A 18 7.12 -6.08 0.03
CA HIS A 18 8.19 -6.65 0.84
C HIS A 18 9.13 -5.56 1.36
N HIS A 19 9.52 -4.60 0.52
CA HIS A 19 10.33 -3.46 0.94
C HIS A 19 9.56 -2.51 1.86
N LEU A 20 8.27 -2.30 1.62
CA LEU A 20 7.40 -1.53 2.50
C LEU A 20 7.29 -2.20 3.87
N ALA A 21 7.06 -3.50 3.93
CA ALA A 21 6.99 -4.26 5.18
C ALA A 21 8.28 -4.14 5.99
N TYR A 22 9.45 -4.22 5.33
CA TYR A 22 10.74 -3.98 5.98
C TYR A 22 10.82 -2.57 6.59
N SER A 23 10.48 -1.53 5.82
CA SER A 23 10.48 -0.14 6.32
C SER A 23 9.49 0.09 7.45
N ARG A 24 8.27 -0.45 7.30
CA ARG A 24 7.20 -0.38 8.29
C ARG A 24 7.66 -1.01 9.61
N ASN A 25 8.14 -2.25 9.57
CA ASN A 25 8.57 -2.95 10.77
C ASN A 25 9.74 -2.26 11.46
N ARG A 26 10.64 -1.63 10.69
CA ARG A 26 11.75 -0.85 11.27
C ARG A 26 11.27 0.47 11.87
N LEU A 27 10.37 1.19 11.21
CA LEU A 27 9.86 2.48 11.70
C LEU A 27 8.97 2.31 12.94
N TYR A 28 8.13 1.28 12.99
CA TYR A 28 7.20 1.04 14.10
C TYR A 28 7.76 0.03 15.14
N ALA A 29 9.06 -0.27 15.10
CA ALA A 29 9.73 -1.04 16.17
C ALA A 29 9.87 -0.21 17.46
N GLN A 30 9.66 1.10 17.37
CA GLN A 30 9.65 2.04 18.48
C GLN A 30 8.32 2.81 18.51
N PRO A 31 7.95 3.40 19.66
CA PRO A 31 6.83 4.31 19.75
C PRO A 31 7.02 5.51 18.80
N ILE A 32 5.95 5.91 18.12
CA ILE A 32 5.89 7.14 17.34
C ILE A 32 5.01 8.12 18.11
N ASP A 33 5.65 9.06 18.81
CA ASP A 33 5.05 10.13 19.60
C ASP A 33 5.70 11.49 19.24
N ALA A 34 5.26 12.56 19.90
CA ALA A 34 5.75 13.91 19.64
C ALA A 34 7.27 14.04 19.86
N GLU A 35 7.82 13.40 20.90
CA GLU A 35 9.25 13.41 21.21
C GLU A 35 10.06 12.74 20.08
N TRP A 36 9.57 11.61 19.55
CA TRP A 36 10.20 10.96 18.40
C TRP A 36 10.20 11.86 17.16
N VAL A 37 9.12 12.61 16.92
CA VAL A 37 9.01 13.53 15.78
C VAL A 37 9.93 14.73 15.92
N GLU A 38 10.01 15.33 17.12
CA GLU A 38 10.95 16.42 17.41
C GLU A 38 12.41 15.98 17.21
N GLY A 39 12.72 14.73 17.56
CA GLY A 39 14.04 14.15 17.34
C GLY A 39 14.45 14.00 15.88
N LEU A 40 13.54 14.12 14.89
CA LEU A 40 13.87 13.96 13.48
C LEU A 40 14.91 14.99 12.98
N GLU A 41 14.93 16.19 13.54
CA GLU A 41 15.87 17.25 13.14
C GLU A 41 17.32 16.92 13.51
N ASP A 42 17.52 16.32 14.69
CA ASP A 42 18.84 16.02 15.25
C ASP A 42 19.32 14.59 14.90
N HIS A 43 18.42 13.74 14.39
CA HIS A 43 18.66 12.33 14.10
C HIS A 43 18.37 12.01 12.62
N PRO A 44 19.32 12.29 11.70
CA PRO A 44 19.12 12.09 10.26
C PRO A 44 18.77 10.64 9.90
N GLU A 45 19.23 9.66 10.66
CA GLU A 45 18.87 8.25 10.47
C GLU A 45 17.37 7.95 10.70
N LEU A 46 16.70 8.71 11.57
CA LEU A 46 15.26 8.59 11.80
C LEU A 46 14.48 9.22 10.66
N ALA A 47 14.93 10.38 10.17
CA ALA A 47 14.37 11.04 9.00
C ALA A 47 14.49 10.15 7.74
N GLU A 48 15.66 9.56 7.48
CA GLU A 48 15.86 8.61 6.37
C GLU A 48 14.94 7.38 6.46
N MET A 49 14.72 6.88 7.68
CA MET A 49 13.82 5.75 7.91
C MET A 49 12.36 6.09 7.62
N LEU A 50 11.92 7.28 8.04
CA LEU A 50 10.61 7.83 7.73
C LEU A 50 10.42 8.02 6.22
N GLU A 51 11.36 8.69 5.55
CA GLU A 51 11.31 8.92 4.10
C GLU A 51 11.24 7.60 3.32
N ALA A 52 12.04 6.61 3.72
CA ALA A 52 12.01 5.29 3.11
C ALA A 52 10.63 4.62 3.25
N PHE A 53 10.00 4.72 4.42
CA PHE A 53 8.64 4.22 4.63
C PHE A 53 7.62 4.96 3.75
N VAL A 54 7.56 6.29 3.80
CA VAL A 54 6.58 7.10 3.06
C VAL A 54 6.74 6.90 1.55
N SER A 55 7.97 6.86 1.05
CA SER A 55 8.27 6.61 -0.37
C SER A 55 7.80 5.22 -0.83
N ARG A 56 8.07 4.18 -0.04
CA ARG A 56 7.67 2.79 -0.36
C ARG A 56 6.16 2.60 -0.25
N PHE A 57 5.52 3.25 0.73
CA PHE A 57 4.08 3.24 0.91
C PHE A 57 3.37 3.84 -0.30
N GLY A 58 3.78 5.05 -0.71
CA GLY A 58 3.23 5.70 -1.89
C GLY A 58 3.44 4.88 -3.17
N ARG A 59 4.63 4.30 -3.34
CA ARG A 59 4.94 3.47 -4.51
C ARG A 59 4.02 2.26 -4.62
N MET A 60 3.86 1.50 -3.54
CA MET A 60 2.99 0.32 -3.55
C MET A 60 1.53 0.73 -3.84
N GLN A 61 1.04 1.79 -3.19
CA GLN A 61 -0.32 2.30 -3.41
C GLN A 61 -0.56 2.68 -4.87
N ASP A 62 0.34 3.48 -5.46
CA ASP A 62 0.22 3.95 -6.83
C ASP A 62 0.29 2.79 -7.83
N THR A 63 1.26 1.86 -7.67
CA THR A 63 1.33 0.66 -8.53
C THR A 63 0.06 -0.19 -8.42
N MET A 64 -0.50 -0.34 -7.22
CA MET A 64 -1.74 -1.10 -7.06
C MET A 64 -2.92 -0.44 -7.77
N ALA A 65 -3.12 0.85 -7.55
CA ALA A 65 -4.24 1.61 -8.12
C ALA A 65 -4.13 1.76 -9.65
N ASP A 66 -2.94 2.03 -10.18
CA ASP A 66 -2.72 2.30 -11.60
C ASP A 66 -2.58 1.05 -12.45
N LYS A 67 -2.18 -0.07 -11.83
CA LYS A 67 -1.78 -1.27 -12.58
C LYS A 67 -2.43 -2.53 -12.08
N LEU A 68 -2.28 -2.86 -10.80
CA LEU A 68 -2.73 -4.17 -10.29
C LEU A 68 -4.26 -4.29 -10.36
N ILE A 69 -4.98 -3.31 -9.83
CA ILE A 69 -6.44 -3.33 -9.79
C ILE A 69 -7.04 -3.32 -11.21
N PRO A 70 -6.65 -2.42 -12.14
CA PRO A 70 -7.14 -2.48 -13.51
C PRO A 70 -6.86 -3.82 -14.20
N ARG A 71 -5.66 -4.39 -14.04
CA ARG A 71 -5.32 -5.69 -14.65
C ARG A 71 -6.09 -6.85 -14.04
N TRP A 72 -6.36 -6.80 -12.75
CA TRP A 72 -7.22 -7.76 -12.08
C TRP A 72 -8.65 -7.68 -12.62
N LEU A 73 -9.21 -6.49 -12.83
CA LEU A 73 -10.51 -6.29 -13.47
C LEU A 73 -10.54 -6.82 -14.92
N MET A 74 -9.51 -6.54 -15.72
CA MET A 74 -9.38 -7.12 -17.08
C MET A 74 -9.37 -8.65 -17.06
N ALA A 75 -8.77 -9.24 -16.03
CA ALA A 75 -8.74 -10.69 -15.89
C ALA A 75 -10.12 -11.30 -15.57
N LEU A 76 -11.04 -10.50 -15.02
CA LEU A 76 -12.46 -10.81 -14.85
C LEU A 76 -13.29 -10.60 -16.12
N ALA A 77 -12.65 -10.21 -17.23
CA ALA A 77 -13.33 -9.73 -18.44
C ALA A 77 -14.19 -8.47 -18.20
N GLU A 78 -13.82 -7.63 -17.23
CA GLU A 78 -14.34 -6.26 -17.11
C GLU A 78 -13.46 -5.28 -17.87
N ASP A 79 -14.05 -4.18 -18.32
CA ASP A 79 -13.33 -3.04 -18.93
C ASP A 79 -13.02 -2.00 -17.84
N PRO A 80 -11.75 -1.82 -17.41
CA PRO A 80 -11.43 -0.86 -16.37
C PRO A 80 -11.66 0.58 -16.83
N GLY A 81 -12.22 1.39 -15.96
CA GLY A 81 -12.42 2.84 -16.15
C GLY A 81 -11.29 3.66 -15.55
N SER A 82 -11.63 4.86 -15.09
CA SER A 82 -10.75 5.73 -14.29
C SER A 82 -10.34 5.05 -12.97
N GLN A 83 -9.27 5.57 -12.33
CA GLN A 83 -8.76 5.00 -11.08
C GLN A 83 -9.84 4.91 -9.99
N ILE A 84 -10.67 5.95 -9.84
CA ILE A 84 -11.76 5.97 -8.85
C ILE A 84 -12.86 4.96 -9.18
N GLU A 85 -13.21 4.78 -10.46
CA GLU A 85 -14.19 3.76 -10.88
C GLU A 85 -13.66 2.35 -10.59
N ASN A 86 -12.37 2.11 -10.83
CA ASN A 86 -11.73 0.82 -10.57
C ASN A 86 -11.65 0.51 -9.07
N LEU A 87 -11.34 1.51 -8.23
CA LEU A 87 -11.35 1.36 -6.77
C LEU A 87 -12.76 1.06 -6.24
N ASN A 88 -13.76 1.82 -6.68
CA ASN A 88 -15.17 1.56 -6.34
C ASN A 88 -15.62 0.17 -6.78
N ARG A 89 -15.15 -0.30 -7.94
CA ARG A 89 -15.44 -1.65 -8.40
C ARG A 89 -14.77 -2.70 -7.53
N ALA A 90 -13.50 -2.50 -7.17
CA ALA A 90 -12.76 -3.38 -6.28
C ALA A 90 -13.39 -3.47 -4.89
N GLU A 91 -13.94 -2.36 -4.37
CA GLU A 91 -14.67 -2.34 -3.09
C GLU A 91 -15.97 -3.15 -3.16
N ARG A 92 -16.80 -2.93 -4.19
CA ARG A 92 -18.03 -3.74 -4.39
C ARG A 92 -17.77 -5.24 -4.52
N LEU A 93 -16.57 -5.60 -4.99
CA LEU A 93 -16.13 -7.00 -5.14
C LEU A 93 -15.40 -7.53 -3.89
N GLY A 94 -15.27 -6.71 -2.83
CA GLY A 94 -14.66 -7.09 -1.56
C GLY A 94 -13.13 -7.19 -1.60
N ILE A 95 -12.48 -6.64 -2.62
CA ILE A 95 -11.02 -6.59 -2.72
C ILE A 95 -10.46 -5.42 -1.89
N VAL A 96 -10.94 -4.20 -2.18
CA VAL A 96 -10.69 -3.02 -1.35
C VAL A 96 -11.75 -3.00 -0.25
N GLU A 97 -11.38 -2.64 0.97
CA GLU A 97 -12.34 -2.58 2.08
C GLU A 97 -13.13 -1.28 2.10
N SER A 98 -12.41 -0.18 1.85
CA SER A 98 -12.91 1.18 1.88
C SER A 98 -12.14 2.03 0.87
N VAL A 99 -12.83 2.52 -0.16
CA VAL A 99 -12.25 3.47 -1.12
C VAL A 99 -11.97 4.81 -0.44
N GLU A 100 -12.80 5.19 0.53
CA GLU A 100 -12.60 6.39 1.33
C GLU A 100 -11.24 6.34 2.04
N ASP A 101 -10.93 5.25 2.75
CA ASP A 101 -9.64 5.06 3.41
C ASP A 101 -8.48 5.03 2.42
N TRP A 102 -8.68 4.45 1.24
CA TRP A 102 -7.67 4.47 0.18
C TRP A 102 -7.35 5.90 -0.28
N LEU A 103 -8.36 6.75 -0.42
CA LEU A 103 -8.17 8.15 -0.81
C LEU A 103 -7.56 8.97 0.32
N GLU A 104 -7.98 8.74 1.56
CA GLU A 104 -7.38 9.39 2.74
C GLU A 104 -5.92 9.00 2.91
N ALA A 105 -5.56 7.74 2.73
CA ALA A 105 -4.17 7.27 2.68
C ALA A 105 -3.33 8.04 1.65
N ARG A 106 -3.88 8.31 0.46
CA ARG A 106 -3.18 9.08 -0.59
C ARG A 106 -2.96 10.54 -0.18
N LYS A 107 -3.94 11.16 0.49
CA LYS A 107 -3.81 12.53 1.03
C LYS A 107 -2.81 12.59 2.18
N LEU A 108 -2.86 11.62 3.09
CA LEU A 108 -1.98 11.50 4.23
C LEU A 108 -0.51 11.44 3.81
N ARG A 109 -0.19 10.65 2.77
CA ARG A 109 1.16 10.59 2.20
C ARG A 109 1.68 11.99 1.83
N ASN A 110 0.85 12.83 1.21
CA ASN A 110 1.29 14.16 0.80
C ASN A 110 1.60 15.05 2.01
N ARG A 111 0.85 14.92 3.12
CA ARG A 111 1.16 15.61 4.38
C ARG A 111 2.45 15.12 5.03
N LEU A 112 2.66 13.80 5.03
CA LEU A 112 3.84 13.18 5.65
C LEU A 112 5.18 13.61 5.01
N VAL A 113 5.16 14.15 3.79
CA VAL A 113 6.36 14.64 3.09
C VAL A 113 6.66 16.11 3.41
N HIS A 114 5.68 16.88 3.89
CA HIS A 114 5.77 18.35 3.90
C HIS A 114 5.49 19.02 5.26
N GLU A 115 4.79 18.36 6.18
CA GLU A 115 4.19 19.03 7.35
C GLU A 115 4.77 18.61 8.71
N TYR A 116 5.89 17.87 8.75
CA TYR A 116 6.40 17.28 10.00
C TYR A 116 6.91 18.27 11.05
N MET A 117 7.16 19.53 10.68
CA MET A 117 7.73 20.55 11.58
C MET A 117 6.69 21.53 12.15
N GLU A 118 5.41 21.42 11.80
CA GLU A 118 4.39 22.39 12.26
C GLU A 118 3.69 21.96 13.56
N ASP A 119 3.40 20.66 13.71
CA ASP A 119 2.76 20.07 14.88
C ASP A 119 3.23 18.61 15.08
N PRO A 120 4.20 18.36 15.98
CA PRO A 120 4.74 17.03 16.22
C PRO A 120 3.70 15.99 16.65
N GLN A 121 2.70 16.41 17.43
CA GLN A 121 1.66 15.52 17.92
C GLN A 121 0.73 15.08 16.78
N ALA A 122 0.25 16.04 15.97
CA ALA A 122 -0.58 15.75 14.81
C ALA A 122 0.18 14.93 13.75
N PHE A 123 1.49 15.14 13.62
CA PHE A 123 2.34 14.35 12.75
C PHE A 123 2.49 12.91 13.23
N ALA A 124 2.73 12.70 14.53
CA ALA A 124 2.78 11.37 15.12
C ALA A 124 1.45 10.60 14.95
N GLU A 125 0.31 11.29 15.12
CA GLU A 125 -1.02 10.74 14.82
C GLU A 125 -1.16 10.33 13.35
N SER A 126 -0.70 11.20 12.44
CA SER A 126 -0.69 10.94 11.01
C SER A 126 0.17 9.72 10.65
N LEU A 127 1.32 9.52 11.30
CA LEU A 127 2.14 8.31 11.10
C LEU A 127 1.43 7.05 11.60
N ARG A 128 0.78 7.08 12.77
CA ARG A 128 0.00 5.94 13.24
C ARG A 128 -1.14 5.55 12.29
N LEU A 129 -1.80 6.53 11.65
CA LEU A 129 -2.76 6.25 10.59
C LEU A 129 -2.11 5.61 9.36
N ALA A 130 -0.94 6.09 8.95
CA ALA A 130 -0.20 5.53 7.82
C ALA A 130 0.24 4.08 8.08
N GLU A 131 0.52 3.72 9.34
CA GLU A 131 0.74 2.33 9.73
C GLU A 131 -0.46 1.46 9.37
N GLY A 132 -1.67 1.87 9.75
CA GLY A 132 -2.92 1.16 9.44
C GLY A 132 -3.18 1.07 7.94
N TYR A 133 -3.02 2.19 7.22
CA TYR A 133 -3.21 2.20 5.77
C TYR A 133 -2.17 1.37 5.01
N SER A 134 -0.95 1.24 5.52
CA SER A 134 0.02 0.31 4.91
C SER A 134 -0.43 -1.16 5.02
N ALA A 135 -1.08 -1.54 6.13
CA ALA A 135 -1.66 -2.88 6.29
C ALA A 135 -2.84 -3.11 5.34
N MET A 136 -3.68 -2.09 5.11
CA MET A 136 -4.75 -2.15 4.11
C MET A 136 -4.21 -2.50 2.70
N LEU A 137 -3.04 -1.99 2.31
CA LEU A 137 -2.42 -2.35 1.03
C LEU A 137 -1.98 -3.83 0.98
N PHE A 138 -1.37 -4.33 2.06
CA PHE A 138 -0.98 -5.74 2.16
C PHE A 138 -2.19 -6.68 2.07
N ILE A 139 -3.26 -6.36 2.79
CA ILE A 139 -4.53 -7.10 2.78
C ILE A 139 -5.14 -7.09 1.38
N THR A 140 -5.20 -5.92 0.74
CA THR A 140 -5.77 -5.79 -0.62
C THR A 140 -4.98 -6.61 -1.63
N TYR A 141 -3.64 -6.58 -1.56
CA TYR A 141 -2.79 -7.45 -2.38
C TYR A 141 -3.09 -8.94 -2.12
N GLY A 142 -3.19 -9.35 -0.85
CA GLY A 142 -3.47 -10.74 -0.49
C GLY A 142 -4.84 -11.23 -0.95
N ARG A 143 -5.85 -10.35 -0.96
CA ARG A 143 -7.19 -10.62 -1.52
C ARG A 143 -7.12 -10.85 -3.03
N ILE A 144 -6.39 -10.01 -3.78
CA ILE A 144 -6.20 -10.19 -5.23
C ILE A 144 -5.43 -11.48 -5.53
N ARG A 145 -4.35 -11.77 -4.78
CA ARG A 145 -3.58 -13.02 -4.90
C ARG A 145 -4.47 -14.24 -4.68
N THR A 146 -5.25 -14.24 -3.61
CA THR A 146 -6.16 -15.35 -3.26
C THR A 146 -7.25 -15.54 -4.33
N PHE A 147 -7.75 -14.44 -4.88
CA PHE A 147 -8.69 -14.46 -6.00
C PHE A 147 -8.07 -15.13 -7.23
N ALA A 148 -6.83 -14.78 -7.57
CA ALA A 148 -6.08 -15.35 -8.69
C ALA A 148 -5.94 -16.89 -8.58
N VAL A 149 -5.70 -17.42 -7.37
CA VAL A 149 -5.68 -18.88 -7.14
C VAL A 149 -7.08 -19.48 -7.29
N SER A 150 -8.04 -18.98 -6.51
CA SER A 150 -9.34 -19.64 -6.32
C SER A 150 -10.31 -19.52 -7.49
N ARG A 151 -10.27 -18.40 -8.23
CA ARG A 151 -11.26 -18.08 -9.28
C ARG A 151 -10.69 -18.15 -10.68
N MET A 152 -9.37 -18.03 -10.84
CA MET A 152 -8.72 -18.11 -12.15
C MET A 152 -7.94 -19.42 -12.35
N ASN A 153 -7.95 -20.31 -11.37
CA ASN A 153 -7.29 -21.62 -11.40
C ASN A 153 -5.79 -21.49 -11.74
N LEU A 154 -5.14 -20.44 -11.23
CA LEU A 154 -3.70 -20.25 -11.35
C LEU A 154 -2.99 -21.11 -10.30
N ASP A 155 -1.88 -21.70 -10.73
CA ASP A 155 -1.01 -22.50 -9.87
C ASP A 155 -0.38 -21.60 -8.80
N GLU A 156 -0.72 -21.85 -7.53
CA GLU A 156 -0.25 -21.06 -6.40
C GLU A 156 1.28 -21.05 -6.29
N SER A 157 1.95 -22.14 -6.69
CA SER A 157 3.42 -22.23 -6.66
C SER A 157 4.11 -21.23 -7.59
N ARG A 158 3.35 -20.63 -8.52
CA ARG A 158 3.82 -19.61 -9.47
C ARG A 158 3.46 -18.20 -9.06
N LEU A 159 2.76 -18.02 -7.96
CA LEU A 159 2.41 -16.70 -7.45
C LEU A 159 3.43 -16.25 -6.40
N PRO A 160 3.77 -14.96 -6.35
CA PRO A 160 4.55 -14.41 -5.26
C PRO A 160 3.88 -14.70 -3.90
N PRO A 161 4.64 -14.78 -2.79
CA PRO A 161 4.09 -15.04 -1.46
C PRO A 161 3.02 -14.04 -1.01
N GLN A 162 2.35 -14.38 0.09
CA GLN A 162 1.56 -13.39 0.84
C GLN A 162 2.49 -12.34 1.47
N LEU A 163 1.96 -11.12 1.60
CA LEU A 163 2.55 -10.07 2.41
C LEU A 163 2.04 -10.22 3.86
N PRO A 164 2.81 -9.72 4.85
CA PRO A 164 2.45 -9.81 6.27
C PRO A 164 1.12 -9.11 6.60
#